data_AF-A0A150WMS5-F1
#
_entry.id   AF-A0A150WMS5-F1
#
_cell.length_a   1.000
_cell.length_b   1.000
_cell.length_c   1.000
_cell.angle_alpha   90.00
_cell.angle_beta   90.00
_cell.angle_gamma   90.00
#
_symmetry.space_group_name_H-M   'P 1'
#
loop_
_entity.id
_entity.type
_entity.pdbx_description
1 polymer ?
#
loop_
_entity_poly.entity_id
_entity_poly.type
_entity_poly.pdbx_seq_one_letter_code
_entity_poly.pdbx_strand_id
1 'polypeptide(L)'
;MAEVNPRTLFLEILSNDFHPILKRLGFEGKGQKYKRIKEEVVEFLEIEGSKWDGVCYVEMGIFPLMFLDTPWEDKKISDAKKITFADCPIHFRLKSKSGSDSWSYGKGDDSQAKESVKRLVQAYSENGEPIFQRADSLSKLSNCYFETAINAYSKIEDFGIFNTNIPPLMAQVHFHLGNLDLAVKFLRGGIEYFQKEPNAWRFKESIDKLQSAISEIEKIRQM
;
A
#
# COMPACT_ATOMS: atom_id res chain seq x y z
N MET A 1 10.38 -39.24 15.68
CA MET A 1 10.00 -37.86 16.02
C MET A 1 9.27 -37.30 14.81
N ALA A 2 8.08 -36.69 14.98
CA ALA A 2 7.39 -36.07 13.85
C ALA A 2 8.23 -34.89 13.34
N GLU A 3 8.41 -34.78 12.03
CA GLU A 3 9.12 -33.67 11.41
C GLU A 3 8.35 -32.38 11.67
N VAL A 4 9.00 -31.39 12.29
CA VAL A 4 8.39 -30.09 12.60
C VAL A 4 8.17 -29.35 11.28
N ASN A 5 6.91 -29.01 10.98
CA ASN A 5 6.59 -28.23 9.80
C ASN A 5 7.23 -26.83 9.91
N PRO A 6 8.17 -26.45 9.01
CA PRO A 6 8.95 -25.21 9.16
C PRO A 6 8.08 -23.95 9.17
N ARG A 7 7.00 -23.94 8.37
CA ARG A 7 6.05 -22.81 8.34
C ARG A 7 5.32 -22.66 9.67
N THR A 8 4.96 -23.77 10.32
CA THR A 8 4.26 -23.74 11.61
C THR A 8 5.18 -23.16 12.69
N LEU A 9 6.43 -23.62 12.75
CA LEU A 9 7.43 -23.09 13.66
C LEU A 9 7.70 -21.60 13.43
N PHE A 10 7.87 -21.18 12.17
CA PHE A 10 8.04 -19.77 11.82
C PHE A 10 6.88 -18.89 12.30
N LEU A 11 5.64 -19.33 12.06
CA LEU A 11 4.44 -18.57 12.47
C LEU A 11 4.28 -18.51 13.99
N GLU A 12 4.69 -19.54 14.71
CA GLU A 12 4.73 -19.52 16.19
C GLU A 12 5.72 -18.48 16.70
N ILE A 13 6.95 -18.47 16.17
CA ILE A 13 7.97 -17.46 16.52
C ILE A 13 7.47 -16.06 16.16
N LEU A 14 6.87 -15.87 14.99
CA LEU A 14 6.31 -14.59 14.57
C LEU A 14 5.20 -14.10 15.52
N SER A 15 4.36 -15.01 16.03
CA SER A 15 3.33 -14.68 17.02
C SER A 15 3.92 -14.26 18.36
N ASN A 16 5.11 -14.74 18.73
CA ASN A 16 5.77 -14.39 19.97
C ASN A 16 6.60 -13.10 19.85
N ASP A 17 7.24 -12.88 18.71
CA ASP A 17 8.24 -11.83 18.58
C ASP A 17 7.72 -10.59 17.83
N PHE A 18 6.87 -10.78 16.80
CA PHE A 18 6.41 -9.67 15.96
C PHE A 18 5.01 -9.18 16.32
N HIS A 19 4.08 -10.10 16.61
CA HIS A 19 2.71 -9.74 16.96
C HIS A 19 2.62 -8.74 18.15
N PRO A 20 3.39 -8.90 19.25
CA PRO A 20 3.36 -7.93 20.34
C PRO A 20 3.85 -6.53 19.93
N ILE A 21 4.77 -6.44 18.96
CA ILE A 21 5.26 -5.16 18.42
C ILE A 21 4.13 -4.47 17.66
N LEU A 22 3.50 -5.18 16.72
CA LEU A 22 2.37 -4.66 15.94
C LEU A 22 1.23 -4.19 16.85
N LYS A 23 0.90 -4.97 17.89
CA LYS A 23 -0.13 -4.61 18.87
C LYS A 23 0.21 -3.33 19.63
N ARG A 24 1.47 -3.14 20.06
CA ARG A 24 1.92 -1.87 20.69
C ARG A 24 1.82 -0.68 19.74
N LEU A 25 1.99 -0.90 18.45
CA LEU A 25 1.86 0.11 17.40
C LEU A 25 0.39 0.40 17.01
N GLY A 26 -0.57 -0.26 17.66
CA GLY A 26 -2.01 -0.06 17.45
C GLY A 26 -2.63 -0.94 16.37
N PHE A 27 -1.90 -1.92 15.83
CA PHE A 27 -2.49 -2.91 14.93
C PHE A 27 -3.42 -3.86 15.67
N GLU A 28 -4.61 -4.03 15.11
CA GLU A 28 -5.54 -5.10 15.40
C GLU A 28 -5.34 -6.24 14.39
N GLY A 29 -5.71 -7.45 14.77
CA GLY A 29 -5.59 -8.62 13.91
C GLY A 29 -4.90 -9.79 14.60
N LYS A 30 -4.78 -10.90 13.88
CA LYS A 30 -4.11 -12.11 14.37
C LYS A 30 -3.52 -12.92 13.22
N GLY A 31 -2.46 -13.65 13.52
CA GLY A 31 -1.79 -14.54 12.57
C GLY A 31 -1.08 -13.74 11.49
N GLN A 32 -1.71 -13.63 10.32
CA GLN A 32 -1.08 -13.10 9.10
C GLN A 32 -1.73 -11.82 8.58
N LYS A 33 -2.79 -11.30 9.22
CA LYS A 33 -3.49 -10.11 8.74
C LYS A 33 -3.64 -9.11 9.88
N TYR A 34 -3.17 -7.90 9.63
CA TYR A 34 -3.13 -6.80 10.58
C TYR A 34 -3.69 -5.55 9.93
N LYS A 35 -4.45 -4.77 10.72
CA LYS A 35 -4.91 -3.46 10.33
C LYS A 35 -4.83 -2.47 11.48
N ARG A 36 -4.56 -1.21 11.20
CA ARG A 36 -4.83 -0.11 12.14
C ARG A 36 -5.46 1.05 11.41
N ILE A 37 -6.20 1.86 12.15
CA ILE A 37 -6.68 3.15 11.67
C ILE A 37 -5.80 4.21 12.33
N LYS A 38 -5.22 5.09 11.51
CA LYS A 38 -4.43 6.24 11.92
C LYS A 38 -5.00 7.45 11.21
N GLU A 39 -5.52 8.39 12.00
CA GLU A 39 -6.20 9.60 11.51
C GLU A 39 -7.20 9.28 10.37
N GLU A 40 -6.87 9.66 9.13
CA GLU A 40 -7.72 9.57 7.95
C GLU A 40 -7.35 8.38 7.03
N VAL A 41 -6.47 7.48 7.49
CA VAL A 41 -6.03 6.32 6.71
C VAL A 41 -6.20 5.02 7.49
N VAL A 42 -6.43 3.94 6.74
CA VAL A 42 -6.28 2.57 7.21
C VAL A 42 -4.99 2.01 6.67
N GLU A 43 -4.20 1.45 7.56
CA GLU A 43 -2.95 0.79 7.22
C GLU A 43 -3.13 -0.71 7.39
N PHE A 44 -2.69 -1.46 6.40
CA PHE A 44 -2.75 -2.91 6.40
C PHE A 44 -1.35 -3.51 6.32
N LEU A 45 -1.16 -4.62 7.04
CA LEU A 45 0.01 -5.47 6.92
C LEU A 45 -0.47 -6.92 6.83
N GLU A 46 -0.11 -7.59 5.73
CA GLU A 46 -0.39 -9.01 5.52
C GLU A 46 0.91 -9.81 5.34
N ILE A 47 0.97 -11.00 5.93
CA ILE A 47 2.08 -11.93 5.76
C ILE A 47 1.63 -13.02 4.81
N GLU A 48 2.05 -12.92 3.56
CA GLU A 48 1.64 -13.84 2.50
C GLU A 48 2.66 -14.95 2.33
N GLY A 49 2.22 -16.19 2.58
CA GLY A 49 3.07 -17.34 2.36
C GLY A 49 3.12 -17.73 0.89
N SER A 50 4.33 -17.93 0.36
CA SER A 50 4.49 -18.57 -0.94
C SER A 50 4.13 -20.05 -0.86
N LYS A 51 3.51 -20.55 -1.92
CA LYS A 51 3.16 -21.98 -2.06
C LYS A 51 4.36 -22.83 -2.52
N TRP A 52 5.44 -22.21 -3.01
CA TRP A 52 6.45 -22.92 -3.81
C TRP A 52 7.87 -22.88 -3.25
N ASP A 53 8.24 -21.84 -2.52
CA ASP A 53 9.66 -21.52 -2.25
C ASP A 53 10.04 -21.54 -0.75
N GLY A 54 9.10 -21.92 0.13
CA GLY A 54 9.35 -21.96 1.57
C GLY A 54 9.67 -20.58 2.17
N VAL A 55 9.19 -19.50 1.55
CA VAL A 55 9.26 -18.13 2.08
C VAL A 55 7.88 -17.53 2.30
N CYS A 56 7.84 -16.42 3.04
CA CYS A 56 6.74 -15.47 3.02
C CYS A 56 7.19 -14.09 2.56
N TYR A 57 6.21 -13.26 2.24
CA TYR A 57 6.32 -11.85 1.93
C TYR A 57 5.50 -11.05 2.94
N VAL A 58 5.87 -9.80 3.18
CA VAL A 58 5.13 -8.87 4.02
C VAL A 58 4.60 -7.79 3.11
N GLU A 59 3.31 -7.88 2.81
CA GLU A 59 2.59 -6.94 1.97
C GLU A 59 2.00 -5.84 2.85
N MET A 60 2.14 -4.59 2.43
CA MET A 60 1.73 -3.39 3.15
C MET A 60 0.80 -2.55 2.28
N GLY A 61 -0.22 -1.98 2.91
CA GLY A 61 -1.29 -1.29 2.21
C GLY A 61 -1.73 -0.03 2.93
N ILE A 62 -2.11 1.00 2.18
CA ILE A 62 -2.67 2.25 2.71
C ILE A 62 -3.98 2.54 1.98
N PHE A 63 -5.05 2.73 2.75
CA PHE A 63 -6.36 3.11 2.28
C PHE A 63 -6.78 4.45 2.89
N PRO A 64 -6.95 5.53 2.11
CA PRO A 64 -7.47 6.78 2.64
C PRO A 64 -8.99 6.74 2.85
N LEU A 65 -9.45 6.89 4.10
CA LEU A 65 -10.84 6.69 4.54
C LEU A 65 -11.85 7.65 3.91
N MET A 66 -11.40 8.78 3.37
CA MET A 66 -12.25 9.78 2.74
C MET A 66 -12.77 9.35 1.37
N PHE A 67 -12.17 8.32 0.77
CA PHE A 67 -12.46 7.85 -0.59
C PHE A 67 -12.96 6.41 -0.58
N LEU A 68 -13.99 6.14 0.24
CA LEU A 68 -14.65 4.83 0.29
C LEU A 68 -15.45 4.51 -1.00
N ASP A 69 -15.79 5.56 -1.75
CA ASP A 69 -16.33 5.48 -3.10
C ASP A 69 -15.13 5.67 -4.05
N THR A 70 -14.38 4.60 -4.32
CA THR A 70 -13.26 4.63 -5.27
C THR A 70 -13.81 4.73 -6.69
N PRO A 71 -13.65 5.83 -7.44
CA PRO A 71 -14.32 6.02 -8.73
C PRO A 71 -13.85 5.08 -9.85
N TRP A 72 -12.82 4.27 -9.60
CA TRP A 72 -12.28 3.27 -10.54
C TRP A 72 -12.75 1.84 -10.25
N GLU A 73 -13.49 1.60 -9.17
CA GLU A 73 -14.16 0.32 -8.90
C GLU A 73 -15.66 0.56 -8.70
N ASP A 74 -16.51 -0.31 -9.28
CA ASP A 74 -17.96 -0.31 -9.02
C ASP A 74 -18.30 -0.75 -7.58
N LYS A 75 -17.31 -0.80 -6.70
CA LYS A 75 -17.41 -1.28 -5.33
C LYS A 75 -17.56 -0.10 -4.37
N LYS A 76 -18.78 0.07 -3.88
CA LYS A 76 -19.07 1.02 -2.81
C LYS A 76 -18.69 0.44 -1.45
N ILE A 77 -17.66 0.96 -0.80
CA ILE A 77 -17.32 0.55 0.56
C ILE A 77 -18.12 1.41 1.54
N SER A 78 -19.13 0.83 2.18
CA SER A 78 -19.99 1.59 3.11
C SER A 78 -19.45 1.70 4.54
N ASP A 79 -18.42 0.94 4.88
CA ASP A 79 -17.91 0.82 6.25
C ASP A 79 -16.41 0.55 6.25
N ALA A 80 -15.66 1.42 6.93
CA ALA A 80 -14.21 1.30 7.12
C ALA A 80 -13.80 -0.06 7.70
N LYS A 81 -14.65 -0.70 8.50
CA LYS A 81 -14.37 -2.02 9.08
C LYS A 81 -14.35 -3.14 8.05
N LYS A 82 -15.02 -2.95 6.90
CA LYS A 82 -15.11 -3.91 5.80
C LYS A 82 -13.99 -3.76 4.78
N ILE A 83 -13.17 -2.71 4.87
CA ILE A 83 -11.98 -2.54 4.04
C ILE A 83 -11.04 -3.71 4.31
N THR A 84 -10.55 -4.32 3.24
CA THR A 84 -9.55 -5.38 3.24
C THR A 84 -8.28 -4.92 2.54
N PHE A 85 -7.20 -5.68 2.68
CA PHE A 85 -5.95 -5.39 1.98
C PHE A 85 -6.16 -5.26 0.46
N ALA A 86 -7.00 -6.11 -0.13
CA ALA A 86 -7.31 -6.09 -1.57
C ALA A 86 -7.96 -4.78 -2.04
N ASP A 87 -8.60 -4.04 -1.13
CA ASP A 87 -9.22 -2.75 -1.44
C ASP A 87 -8.22 -1.59 -1.40
N CYS A 88 -7.00 -1.80 -0.89
CA CYS A 88 -6.04 -0.71 -0.76
C CYS A 88 -5.63 -0.21 -2.16
N PRO A 89 -5.67 1.10 -2.44
CA PRO A 89 -5.16 1.60 -3.71
C PRO A 89 -3.62 1.68 -3.73
N ILE A 90 -3.00 1.78 -2.55
CA ILE A 90 -1.55 1.85 -2.37
C ILE A 90 -1.07 0.53 -1.77
N HIS A 91 -0.29 -0.22 -2.53
CA HIS A 91 0.27 -1.52 -2.14
C HIS A 91 1.78 -1.51 -2.34
N PHE A 92 2.51 -2.06 -1.39
CA PHE A 92 3.94 -2.24 -1.49
C PHE A 92 4.41 -3.39 -0.60
N ARG A 93 5.50 -4.02 -1.01
CA ARG A 93 6.13 -5.07 -0.24
C ARG A 93 7.22 -4.49 0.64
N LEU A 94 7.24 -4.90 1.89
CA LEU A 94 8.34 -4.56 2.80
C LEU A 94 9.65 -5.07 2.22
N LYS A 95 10.66 -4.21 2.21
CA LYS A 95 12.04 -4.57 1.85
C LYS A 95 12.92 -4.42 3.07
N SER A 96 13.89 -5.30 3.22
CA SER A 96 15.04 -5.09 4.09
C SER A 96 15.94 -3.99 3.53
N LYS A 97 16.84 -3.45 4.36
CA LYS A 97 17.82 -2.44 3.94
C LYS A 97 18.74 -2.91 2.79
N SER A 98 18.96 -4.22 2.65
CA SER A 98 19.72 -4.81 1.55
C SER A 98 18.88 -5.05 0.28
N GLY A 99 17.59 -4.72 0.31
CA GLY A 99 16.67 -4.87 -0.84
C GLY A 99 15.96 -6.22 -0.93
N SER A 100 16.26 -7.19 -0.06
CA SER A 100 15.52 -8.46 0.01
C SER A 100 14.10 -8.22 0.53
N ASP A 101 13.12 -8.87 -0.09
CA ASP A 101 11.68 -8.69 0.15
C ASP A 101 10.98 -9.99 0.59
N SER A 102 11.74 -11.04 0.92
CA SER A 102 11.25 -12.37 1.29
C SER A 102 11.92 -12.90 2.55
N TRP A 103 11.19 -13.73 3.30
CA TRP A 103 11.65 -14.31 4.56
C TRP A 103 11.44 -15.82 4.57
N SER A 104 12.52 -16.58 4.70
CA SER A 104 12.46 -18.04 4.70
C SER A 104 11.86 -18.59 6.00
N TYR A 105 11.08 -19.66 5.89
CA TYR A 105 10.61 -20.42 7.05
C TYR A 105 11.72 -21.25 7.71
N GLY A 106 12.89 -21.37 7.07
CA GLY A 106 13.95 -22.28 7.47
C GLY A 106 13.66 -23.74 7.07
N LYS A 107 14.55 -24.65 7.47
CA LYS A 107 14.46 -26.09 7.15
C LYS A 107 13.98 -26.95 8.33
N GLY A 108 13.10 -26.41 9.17
CA GLY A 108 12.63 -27.08 10.39
C GLY A 108 13.58 -26.95 11.58
N ASP A 109 14.62 -26.14 11.44
CA ASP A 109 15.52 -25.70 12.50
C ASP A 109 15.02 -24.37 13.09
N ASP A 110 14.80 -24.37 14.40
CA ASP A 110 14.38 -23.22 15.21
C ASP A 110 15.33 -22.02 15.07
N SER A 111 16.65 -22.27 14.94
CA SER A 111 17.64 -21.20 14.80
C SER A 111 17.44 -20.39 13.50
N GLN A 112 17.21 -21.07 12.38
CA GLN A 112 17.00 -20.43 11.09
C GLN A 112 15.68 -19.63 11.04
N ALA A 113 14.61 -20.21 11.59
CA ALA A 113 13.31 -19.54 11.67
C ALA A 113 13.40 -18.29 12.54
N LYS A 114 14.04 -18.37 13.72
CA LYS A 114 14.28 -17.24 14.62
C LYS A 114 15.07 -16.12 13.96
N GLU A 115 16.17 -16.43 13.28
CA GLU A 115 16.97 -15.42 12.59
C GLU A 115 16.20 -14.78 11.41
N SER A 116 15.34 -15.55 10.74
CA SER A 116 14.47 -15.03 9.69
C SER A 116 13.43 -14.04 10.25
N VAL A 117 12.74 -14.41 11.35
CA VAL A 117 11.77 -13.52 12.02
C VAL A 117 12.45 -12.28 12.58
N LYS A 118 13.63 -12.42 13.20
CA LYS A 118 14.40 -11.27 13.71
C LYS A 118 14.72 -10.26 12.61
N ARG A 119 15.16 -10.74 11.44
CA ARG A 119 15.42 -9.88 10.27
C ARG A 119 14.14 -9.26 9.70
N LEU A 120 13.00 -9.96 9.76
CA LEU A 120 11.69 -9.41 9.41
C LEU A 120 11.31 -8.26 10.34
N VAL A 121 11.38 -8.48 11.65
CA VAL A 121 11.08 -7.46 12.66
C VAL A 121 11.97 -6.23 12.48
N GLN A 122 13.27 -6.45 12.24
CA GLN A 122 14.21 -5.37 11.96
C GLN A 122 13.82 -4.61 10.69
N ALA A 123 13.57 -5.31 9.58
CA ALA A 123 13.15 -4.68 8.32
C ALA A 123 11.88 -3.85 8.50
N TYR A 124 10.89 -4.35 9.23
CA TYR A 124 9.66 -3.61 9.50
C TYR A 124 9.94 -2.35 10.34
N SER A 125 10.77 -2.45 11.38
CA SER A 125 11.11 -1.28 12.21
C SER A 125 11.91 -0.23 11.45
N GLU A 126 12.80 -0.65 10.54
CA GLU A 126 13.69 0.26 9.81
C GLU A 126 13.01 0.90 8.59
N ASN A 127 12.13 0.16 7.92
CA ASN A 127 11.55 0.58 6.64
C ASN A 127 10.02 0.62 6.67
N GLY A 128 9.37 -0.40 7.25
CA GLY A 128 7.92 -0.53 7.24
C GLY A 128 7.18 0.57 8.02
N GLU A 129 7.39 0.62 9.34
CA GLU A 129 6.75 1.62 10.20
C GLU A 129 7.08 3.06 9.77
N PRO A 130 8.33 3.42 9.40
CA PRO A 130 8.61 4.74 8.87
C PRO A 130 7.84 5.10 7.60
N ILE A 131 7.54 4.15 6.71
CA ILE A 131 6.69 4.42 5.54
C ILE A 131 5.27 4.77 6.00
N PHE A 132 4.70 4.00 6.93
CA PHE A 132 3.37 4.30 7.47
C PHE A 132 3.32 5.66 8.17
N GLN A 133 4.31 6.00 8.99
CA GLN A 133 4.37 7.31 9.66
C GLN A 133 4.47 8.49 8.71
N ARG A 134 5.06 8.29 7.52
CA ARG A 134 5.09 9.31 6.46
C ARG A 134 3.75 9.42 5.72
N ALA A 135 2.81 8.52 5.92
CA ALA A 135 1.55 8.47 5.17
C ALA A 135 0.32 8.25 6.07
N ASP A 136 0.44 8.51 7.38
CA ASP A 136 -0.60 8.30 8.41
C ASP A 136 -1.74 9.34 8.41
N SER A 137 -1.74 10.26 7.45
CA SER A 137 -2.74 11.33 7.26
C SER A 137 -2.82 11.72 5.78
N LEU A 138 -3.91 12.35 5.35
CA LEU A 138 -4.02 12.80 3.96
C LEU A 138 -2.96 13.82 3.58
N SER A 139 -2.63 14.74 4.50
CA SER A 139 -1.61 15.75 4.26
C SER A 139 -0.23 15.12 4.04
N LYS A 140 0.20 14.21 4.93
CA LYS A 140 1.50 13.55 4.78
C LYS A 140 1.53 12.62 3.56
N LEU A 141 0.46 11.87 3.33
CA LEU A 141 0.30 11.05 2.14
C LEU A 141 0.44 11.87 0.85
N SER A 142 -0.16 13.08 0.81
CA SER A 142 -0.06 14.00 -0.33
C SER A 142 1.39 14.39 -0.65
N ASN A 143 2.23 14.53 0.38
CA ASN A 143 3.64 14.90 0.24
C ASN A 143 4.51 13.72 -0.20
N CYS A 144 4.20 12.48 0.21
CA CYS A 144 4.96 11.29 -0.17
C CYS A 144 4.97 11.03 -1.68
N TYR A 145 3.87 11.36 -2.37
CA TYR A 145 3.70 11.07 -3.79
C TYR A 145 4.05 12.26 -4.69
N PHE A 146 4.41 13.41 -4.13
CA PHE A 146 4.57 14.64 -4.89
C PHE A 146 5.80 14.64 -5.82
N GLU A 147 6.96 14.22 -5.33
CA GLU A 147 8.21 14.37 -6.09
C GLU A 147 8.42 13.25 -7.12
N THR A 148 8.03 12.02 -6.79
CA THR A 148 8.35 10.83 -7.59
C THR A 148 7.29 10.54 -8.66
N ALA A 149 6.01 10.80 -8.39
CA ALA A 149 4.92 10.39 -9.28
C ALA A 149 4.71 11.31 -10.48
N ILE A 150 4.97 12.59 -10.31
CA ILE A 150 4.68 13.61 -11.32
C ILE A 150 5.74 13.64 -12.43
N ASN A 151 6.99 13.32 -12.12
CA ASN A 151 8.11 13.52 -13.05
C ASN A 151 8.62 12.25 -13.72
N ALA A 152 8.41 11.07 -13.12
CA ALA A 152 9.19 9.90 -13.51
C ALA A 152 8.39 8.81 -14.25
N TYR A 153 7.06 8.73 -14.12
CA TYR A 153 6.26 7.57 -14.60
C TYR A 153 6.90 6.21 -14.24
N SER A 154 7.80 6.19 -13.26
CA SER A 154 8.62 5.07 -12.89
C SER A 154 8.08 4.50 -11.58
N LYS A 155 8.49 3.27 -11.28
CA LYS A 155 8.24 2.66 -9.97
C LYS A 155 8.64 3.67 -8.90
N ILE A 156 7.69 4.07 -8.05
CA ILE A 156 8.03 4.82 -6.85
C ILE A 156 8.82 3.82 -6.01
N GLU A 157 10.13 4.07 -5.82
CA GLU A 157 11.08 3.07 -5.33
C GLU A 157 10.64 2.41 -4.00
N ASP A 158 9.89 3.19 -3.20
CA ASP A 158 9.30 2.80 -1.91
C ASP A 158 7.88 2.21 -2.01
N PHE A 159 7.11 2.59 -3.04
CA PHE A 159 5.68 2.27 -3.18
C PHE A 159 5.37 1.53 -4.49
N GLY A 160 5.91 0.32 -4.64
CA GLY A 160 5.45 -0.64 -5.65
C GLY A 160 5.37 -0.14 -7.10
N ILE A 161 4.61 -0.87 -7.92
CA ILE A 161 4.32 -0.49 -9.31
C ILE A 161 3.39 0.72 -9.28
N PHE A 162 3.58 1.65 -10.22
CA PHE A 162 2.63 2.73 -10.49
C PHE A 162 1.27 2.10 -10.87
N ASN A 163 0.42 1.86 -9.87
CA ASN A 163 -0.92 1.36 -10.11
C ASN A 163 -1.68 2.48 -10.83
N THR A 164 -2.43 2.13 -11.87
CA THR A 164 -3.30 3.01 -12.65
C THR A 164 -4.23 3.86 -11.78
N ASN A 165 -4.46 3.43 -10.54
CA ASN A 165 -5.35 4.05 -9.57
C ASN A 165 -4.66 5.14 -8.71
N ILE A 166 -3.32 5.25 -8.73
CA ILE A 166 -2.60 6.24 -7.92
C ILE A 166 -2.87 7.69 -8.37
N PRO A 167 -2.76 8.06 -9.67
CA PRO A 167 -3.00 9.45 -10.06
C PRO A 167 -4.43 9.94 -9.75
N PRO A 168 -5.50 9.16 -10.04
CA PRO A 168 -6.85 9.54 -9.64
C PRO A 168 -7.01 9.68 -8.12
N LEU A 169 -6.47 8.75 -7.32
CA LEU A 169 -6.49 8.85 -5.86
C LEU A 169 -5.80 10.14 -5.38
N MET A 170 -4.58 10.40 -5.85
CA MET A 170 -3.82 11.57 -5.45
C MET A 170 -4.51 12.87 -5.88
N ALA A 171 -5.17 12.87 -7.03
CA ALA A 171 -5.99 14.01 -7.44
C ALA A 171 -7.14 14.26 -6.45
N GLN A 172 -7.83 13.22 -5.99
CA GLN A 172 -8.87 13.35 -4.97
C GLN A 172 -8.32 13.85 -3.63
N VAL A 173 -7.17 13.32 -3.19
CA VAL A 173 -6.47 13.79 -1.98
C VAL A 173 -6.18 15.29 -2.10
N HIS A 174 -5.54 15.72 -3.20
CA HIS A 174 -5.21 17.13 -3.39
C HIS A 174 -6.43 18.02 -3.55
N PHE A 175 -7.48 17.55 -4.23
CA PHE A 175 -8.75 18.28 -4.34
C PHE A 175 -9.37 18.50 -2.96
N HIS A 176 -9.41 17.44 -2.14
CA HIS A 176 -9.93 17.50 -0.78
C HIS A 176 -9.13 18.49 0.10
N LEU A 177 -7.81 18.50 -0.05
CA LEU A 177 -6.92 19.43 0.65
C LEU A 177 -6.94 20.87 0.07
N GLY A 178 -7.78 21.16 -0.93
CA GLY A 178 -7.87 22.47 -1.58
C GLY A 178 -6.73 22.79 -2.56
N ASN A 179 -5.83 21.83 -2.81
CA ASN A 179 -4.68 21.96 -3.72
C ASN A 179 -5.09 21.71 -5.17
N LEU A 180 -5.96 22.55 -5.72
CA LEU A 180 -6.59 22.33 -7.04
C LEU A 180 -5.56 22.20 -8.18
N ASP A 181 -4.43 22.91 -8.11
CA ASP A 181 -3.33 22.81 -9.10
C ASP A 181 -2.69 21.44 -9.13
N LEU A 182 -2.45 20.89 -7.94
CA LEU A 182 -1.87 19.57 -7.83
C LEU A 182 -2.89 18.51 -8.23
N ALA A 183 -4.16 18.69 -7.88
CA ALA A 183 -5.22 17.79 -8.31
C ALA A 183 -5.27 17.66 -9.85
N VAL A 184 -5.31 18.79 -10.57
CA VAL A 184 -5.28 18.79 -12.04
C VAL A 184 -3.99 18.18 -12.59
N LYS A 185 -2.84 18.47 -11.97
CA LYS A 185 -1.54 17.93 -12.39
C LYS A 185 -1.51 16.40 -12.30
N PHE A 186 -2.03 15.82 -11.22
CA PHE A 186 -2.15 14.36 -11.07
C PHE A 186 -3.12 13.75 -12.10
N LEU A 187 -4.28 14.37 -12.36
CA LEU A 187 -5.21 13.89 -13.39
C LEU A 187 -4.58 13.88 -14.79
N ARG A 188 -3.86 14.96 -15.14
CA ARG A 188 -3.15 15.06 -16.43
C ARG A 188 -2.04 14.02 -16.54
N GLY A 189 -1.25 13.84 -15.49
CA GLY A 189 -0.24 12.77 -15.43
C GLY A 189 -0.86 11.38 -15.61
N GLY A 190 -2.02 11.12 -14.99
CA GLY A 190 -2.76 9.88 -15.20
C GLY A 190 -3.18 9.67 -16.67
N ILE A 191 -3.71 10.69 -17.33
CA ILE A 191 -4.07 10.64 -18.76
C ILE A 191 -2.85 10.34 -19.63
N GLU A 192 -1.74 11.08 -19.43
CA GLU A 192 -0.50 10.87 -20.17
C GLU A 192 0.06 9.46 -19.99
N TYR A 193 -0.02 8.91 -18.78
CA TYR A 193 0.36 7.52 -18.49
C TYR A 193 -0.49 6.55 -19.31
N PHE A 194 -1.82 6.65 -19.22
CA PHE A 194 -2.74 5.75 -19.95
C PHE A 194 -2.58 5.82 -21.47
N GLN A 195 -2.26 6.98 -22.01
CA GLN A 195 -2.04 7.17 -23.45
C GLN A 195 -0.74 6.53 -23.95
N LYS A 196 0.28 6.36 -23.09
CA LYS A 196 1.56 5.74 -23.44
C LYS A 196 1.54 4.22 -23.37
N GLU A 197 0.55 3.63 -22.72
CA GLU A 197 0.41 2.17 -22.61
C GLU A 197 0.17 1.52 -23.98
N PRO A 198 0.81 0.37 -24.32
CA PRO A 198 0.63 -0.30 -25.61
C PRO A 198 -0.82 -0.66 -25.95
N ASN A 199 -1.70 -0.73 -24.95
CA ASN A 199 -3.13 -1.00 -25.08
C ASN A 199 -4.00 0.19 -24.64
N ALA A 200 -3.56 1.43 -24.91
CA ALA A 200 -4.23 2.67 -24.51
C ALA A 200 -5.75 2.70 -24.78
N TRP A 201 -6.21 2.05 -25.86
CA TRP A 201 -7.63 1.93 -26.20
C TRP A 201 -8.51 1.34 -25.08
N ARG A 202 -7.92 0.50 -24.20
CA ARG A 202 -8.62 -0.08 -23.03
C ARG A 202 -8.92 0.93 -21.95
N PHE A 203 -8.19 2.05 -21.93
CA PHE A 203 -8.30 3.08 -20.91
C PHE A 203 -9.14 4.28 -21.37
N LYS A 204 -9.82 4.19 -22.53
CA LYS A 204 -10.60 5.31 -23.08
C LYS A 204 -11.61 5.86 -22.06
N GLU A 205 -12.39 4.99 -21.44
CA GLU A 205 -13.38 5.41 -20.43
C GLU A 205 -12.72 6.07 -19.22
N SER A 206 -11.57 5.55 -18.76
CA SER A 206 -10.82 6.15 -17.66
C SER A 206 -10.28 7.53 -18.05
N ILE A 207 -9.74 7.70 -19.25
CA ILE A 207 -9.27 8.99 -19.78
C ILE A 207 -10.42 9.99 -19.84
N ASP A 208 -11.57 9.59 -20.39
CA ASP A 208 -12.76 10.45 -20.50
C ASP A 208 -13.23 10.92 -19.10
N LYS A 209 -13.25 10.01 -18.11
CA LYS A 209 -13.57 10.35 -16.70
C LYS A 209 -12.58 11.35 -16.11
N LEU A 210 -11.28 11.16 -16.33
CA LEU A 210 -10.25 12.10 -15.84
C LEU A 210 -10.36 13.47 -16.50
N GLN A 211 -10.65 13.53 -17.81
CA GLN A 211 -10.86 14.79 -18.53
C GLN A 211 -12.09 15.54 -18.02
N SER A 212 -13.18 14.82 -17.73
CA SER A 212 -14.37 15.40 -17.11
C SER A 212 -14.05 16.00 -15.74
N ALA A 213 -13.31 15.27 -14.90
CA ALA A 213 -12.91 15.75 -13.57
C ALA A 213 -12.02 17.01 -13.66
N ILE A 214 -11.08 17.08 -14.62
CA ILE A 214 -10.28 18.30 -14.86
C ILE A 214 -11.21 19.48 -15.19
N SER A 215 -12.15 19.29 -16.11
CA SER A 215 -13.08 20.33 -16.55
C SER A 215 -13.95 20.85 -15.39
N GLU A 216 -14.36 19.97 -14.48
CA GLU A 216 -15.10 20.34 -13.27
C GLU A 216 -14.25 21.18 -12.30
N ILE A 217 -13.01 20.76 -12.04
CA ILE A 217 -12.09 21.51 -11.18
C ILE A 217 -11.78 22.88 -11.78
N GLU A 218 -11.60 22.97 -13.10
CA GLU A 218 -11.32 24.24 -13.79
C GLU A 218 -12.51 25.21 -13.72
N LYS A 219 -13.76 24.72 -13.76
CA LYS A 219 -14.95 25.55 -13.51
C LYS A 219 -14.99 26.10 -12.09
N ILE A 220 -14.69 25.26 -11.08
CA ILE A 220 -14.66 25.67 -9.67
C ILE A 220 -13.68 26.83 -9.46
N ARG A 221 -12.53 26.84 -10.15
CA ARG A 221 -11.53 27.92 -10.06
C ARG A 221 -11.99 29.27 -10.62
N GLN A 222 -12.98 29.27 -11.50
CA GLN A 222 -13.48 30.48 -12.16
C GLN A 222 -14.62 31.16 -11.37
N MET A 223 -15.11 30.51 -10.31
CA MET A 223 -16.12 31.02 -9.39
C MET A 223 -15.47 31.77 -8.23
#